data_AF-A0A445BLZ4-F1
#
_entry.id   AF-A0A445BLZ4-F1
#
_cell.length_a   1.000
_cell.length_b   1.000
_cell.length_c   1.000
_cell.angle_alpha   90.00
_cell.angle_beta   90.00
_cell.angle_gamma   90.00
#
_symmetry.space_group_name_H-M   'P 1'
#
loop_
_entity.id
_entity.type
_entity.pdbx_description
1 polymer ?
#
loop_
_entity_poly.entity_id
_entity_poly.type
_entity_poly.pdbx_seq_one_letter_code
_entity_poly.pdbx_strand_id
1 'polypeptide(L)'
;MLKQHRELSMSIRRIIENNEEAGIRSSKTYQSFVAAAGGYRELNFIEKDVRNYITREVRNISEQEDAKEFGKYLLRMKEKNQNFFFELELEEDQSIKLAFWADTRSRAAFEYFGDVISFDTTYNTNRYNLVCGSFVGVNHQGQLTLLGCSLMKNEEIESFKWLFQCWLRFMGGNAPKGFLTDQCASMKRALEACMPTTIHRWCIWHIMKKIPSKLNGYKGHEDIEQEMSQVVWNSHNKDLFDRNWNDFLLNFGLVDNKWLSDLYEDHHIWVPIYLDHHFWAGMRSTQRSEIMHSFFNKFITQNSLLIQFVKQYDNCLGSREQAERESDAANFYTVIPCATKSSIEAQFQDVYTHQKFREVQAQFRGKANCITRLTNSALGYSVYEVREQVSSSIFNKFVVTYDSVAAEIKCQCLLFESRGILCRHALSVLSFEQVSQVSPRYILERWSKKVKRRHTHIKSSHDEPLMEPRSKRFDQLVFRLQNICEFASESEELTTILHRAYDNAMVEMESLKAKRNGTSSLSYEDANLESVNELQSPPRIRTRGRPKNRLGSKLDKQIANATKKKKMKVLSEINLFDAASVVHPNSSQYQGHVMNYQFRVPAAGG
;
A
#
# COMPACT_ATOMS: atom_id res chain seq x y z
N MET A 1 -8.30 -43.14 10.13
CA MET A 1 -9.45 -42.93 9.21
C MET A 1 -9.05 -43.20 7.77
N LEU A 2 -9.79 -44.11 7.10
CA LEU A 2 -9.69 -44.39 5.66
C LEU A 2 -10.18 -43.18 4.83
N LYS A 3 -9.64 -43.01 3.62
CA LYS A 3 -9.87 -41.85 2.74
C LYS A 3 -11.34 -41.69 2.29
N GLN A 4 -12.12 -42.77 2.33
CA GLN A 4 -13.54 -42.82 1.93
C GLN A 4 -14.51 -42.25 2.97
N HIS A 5 -14.08 -42.03 4.22
CA HIS A 5 -14.94 -41.48 5.29
C HIS A 5 -14.63 -40.01 5.65
N ARG A 6 -13.80 -39.33 4.84
CA ARG A 6 -13.38 -37.94 5.08
C ARG A 6 -14.14 -36.97 4.18
N GLU A 7 -15.46 -36.94 4.32
CA GLU A 7 -16.28 -35.95 3.61
C GLU A 7 -16.41 -34.66 4.41
N LEU A 8 -16.08 -33.54 3.76
CA LEU A 8 -16.35 -32.22 4.31
C LEU A 8 -17.86 -31.95 4.17
N SER A 9 -18.52 -31.62 5.28
CA SER A 9 -19.92 -31.18 5.27
C SER A 9 -20.08 -29.86 4.52
N MET A 10 -21.30 -29.52 4.10
CA MET A 10 -21.58 -28.22 3.46
C MET A 10 -21.17 -27.03 4.34
N SER A 11 -21.42 -27.10 5.66
CA SER A 11 -21.01 -26.04 6.59
C SER A 11 -19.50 -25.85 6.60
N ILE A 12 -18.72 -26.94 6.65
CA ILE A 12 -17.27 -26.90 6.63
C ILE A 12 -16.77 -26.38 5.28
N ARG A 13 -17.34 -26.84 4.17
CA ARG A 13 -17.02 -26.37 2.80
C ARG A 13 -17.22 -24.87 2.67
N ARG A 14 -18.36 -24.34 3.15
CA ARG A 14 -18.67 -22.91 3.14
C ARG A 14 -17.68 -22.09 3.95
N ILE A 15 -17.28 -22.57 5.13
CA ILE A 15 -16.27 -21.88 5.95
C ILE A 15 -14.91 -21.91 5.25
N ILE A 16 -14.55 -23.01 4.58
CA ILE A 16 -13.30 -23.08 3.79
C ILE A 16 -13.32 -22.08 2.63
N GLU A 17 -14.41 -22.03 1.87
CA GLU A 17 -14.60 -21.09 0.76
C GLU A 17 -14.51 -19.63 1.21
N ASN A 18 -15.26 -19.25 2.24
CA ASN A 18 -15.24 -17.89 2.78
C ASN A 18 -13.84 -17.49 3.30
N ASN A 19 -13.15 -18.43 3.96
CA ASN A 19 -11.80 -18.18 4.47
C ASN A 19 -10.77 -18.05 3.36
N GLU A 20 -10.89 -18.86 2.31
CA GLU A 20 -10.03 -18.77 1.12
C GLU A 20 -10.27 -17.44 0.38
N GLU A 21 -11.53 -17.02 0.25
CA GLU A 21 -11.90 -15.72 -0.31
C GLU A 21 -11.31 -14.57 0.52
N ALA A 22 -11.37 -14.64 1.85
CA ALA A 22 -10.73 -13.68 2.75
C ALA A 22 -9.18 -13.74 2.79
N GLY A 23 -8.56 -14.65 2.02
CA GLY A 23 -7.11 -14.83 1.98
C GLY A 23 -6.50 -15.48 3.23
N ILE A 24 -7.31 -16.15 4.05
CA ILE A 24 -6.85 -16.88 5.24
C ILE A 24 -6.14 -18.15 4.81
N ARG A 25 -4.93 -18.37 5.34
CA ARG A 25 -4.14 -19.57 5.03
C ARG A 25 -4.90 -20.84 5.42
N SER A 26 -4.87 -21.86 4.56
CA SER A 26 -5.53 -23.16 4.81
C SER A 26 -5.16 -23.79 6.16
N SER A 27 -3.92 -23.57 6.63
CA SER A 27 -3.48 -24.03 7.95
C SER A 27 -4.20 -23.32 9.10
N LYS A 28 -4.49 -22.03 8.95
CA LYS A 28 -5.27 -21.24 9.91
C LYS A 28 -6.75 -21.62 9.87
N THR A 29 -7.31 -21.86 8.69
CA THR A 29 -8.67 -22.41 8.53
C THR A 29 -8.82 -23.77 9.19
N TYR A 30 -7.84 -24.66 9.04
CA TYR A 30 -7.88 -25.94 9.74
C TYR A 30 -7.77 -25.76 11.26
N GLN A 31 -6.87 -24.90 11.73
CA GLN A 31 -6.73 -24.58 13.15
C GLN A 31 -8.03 -24.02 13.76
N SER A 32 -8.81 -23.21 13.02
CA SER A 32 -10.09 -22.70 13.53
C SER A 32 -11.12 -23.83 13.73
N PHE A 33 -11.14 -24.84 12.85
CA PHE A 33 -12.00 -26.02 13.07
C PHE A 33 -11.56 -26.83 14.28
N VAL A 34 -10.25 -27.01 14.46
CA VAL A 34 -9.70 -27.74 15.62
C VAL A 34 -10.09 -27.05 16.93
N ALA A 35 -10.01 -25.72 16.96
CA ALA A 35 -10.41 -24.93 18.12
C ALA A 35 -11.92 -25.04 18.38
N ALA A 36 -12.76 -24.93 17.34
CA ALA A 36 -14.21 -25.02 17.46
C ALA A 36 -14.69 -26.41 17.90
N ALA A 37 -14.00 -27.49 17.48
CA ALA A 37 -14.34 -28.86 17.84
C ALA A 37 -13.75 -29.31 19.18
N GLY A 38 -12.95 -28.49 19.86
CA GLY A 38 -12.33 -28.85 21.15
C GLY A 38 -11.09 -29.75 21.04
N GLY A 39 -10.55 -29.97 19.84
CA GLY A 39 -9.31 -30.72 19.64
C GLY A 39 -9.20 -31.44 18.31
N TYR A 40 -7.99 -31.96 18.02
CA TYR A 40 -7.70 -32.64 16.75
C TYR A 40 -8.42 -33.98 16.61
N ARG A 41 -8.80 -34.63 17.72
CA ARG A 41 -9.43 -35.96 17.72
C ARG A 41 -10.92 -35.91 17.37
N GLU A 42 -11.54 -34.76 17.51
CA GLU A 42 -12.97 -34.52 17.26
C GLU A 42 -13.27 -34.19 15.79
N LEU A 43 -12.23 -34.04 14.95
CA LEU A 43 -12.39 -33.79 13.52
C LEU A 43 -12.26 -35.07 12.67
N ASN A 44 -13.17 -35.17 11.72
CA ASN A 44 -13.29 -36.28 10.78
C ASN A 44 -12.36 -36.12 9.55
N PHE A 45 -11.61 -35.03 9.48
CA PHE A 45 -10.76 -34.63 8.35
C PHE A 45 -9.48 -33.97 8.85
N ILE A 46 -8.47 -33.91 7.99
CA ILE A 46 -7.16 -33.30 8.30
C ILE A 46 -6.91 -32.05 7.46
N GLU A 47 -5.88 -31.27 7.81
CA GLU A 47 -5.47 -30.07 7.05
C GLU A 47 -5.28 -30.35 5.55
N LYS A 48 -4.77 -31.55 5.21
CA LYS A 48 -4.60 -31.97 3.81
C LYS A 48 -5.93 -32.02 3.06
N ASP A 49 -7.03 -32.38 3.72
CA ASP A 49 -8.35 -32.47 3.09
C ASP A 49 -8.89 -31.07 2.78
N VAL A 50 -8.68 -30.10 3.67
CA VAL A 50 -8.96 -28.67 3.42
C VAL A 50 -8.18 -28.18 2.19
N ARG A 51 -6.88 -28.47 2.13
CA ARG A 51 -6.01 -28.06 1.01
C ARG A 51 -6.44 -28.72 -0.31
N ASN A 52 -6.81 -30.00 -0.27
CA ASN A 52 -7.30 -30.73 -1.43
C ASN A 52 -8.63 -30.15 -1.92
N TYR A 53 -9.54 -29.83 -1.01
CA TYR A 53 -10.83 -29.19 -1.34
C TYR A 53 -10.63 -27.84 -2.02
N ILE A 54 -9.81 -26.97 -1.43
CA ILE A 54 -9.47 -25.66 -2.03
C ILE A 54 -8.90 -25.87 -3.44
N THR A 55 -7.99 -26.83 -3.61
CA THR A 55 -7.37 -27.11 -4.91
C THR A 55 -8.38 -27.63 -5.94
N ARG A 56 -9.30 -28.52 -5.53
CA ARG A 56 -10.19 -29.27 -6.43
C ARG A 56 -11.54 -28.62 -6.68
N GLU A 57 -12.04 -27.80 -5.76
CA GLU A 57 -13.40 -27.24 -5.85
C GLU A 57 -13.36 -25.71 -5.94
N VAL A 58 -12.42 -25.06 -5.24
CA VAL A 58 -12.38 -23.58 -5.18
C VAL A 58 -11.43 -22.98 -6.22
N ARG A 59 -10.31 -23.66 -6.51
CA ARG A 59 -9.29 -23.23 -7.48
C ARG A 59 -9.31 -24.05 -8.76
N ASN A 60 -10.37 -24.81 -9.01
CA ASN A 60 -10.53 -25.69 -10.16
C ASN A 60 -10.99 -24.95 -11.41
N ILE A 61 -10.28 -23.88 -11.72
CA ILE A 61 -10.39 -23.18 -13.00
C ILE A 61 -9.22 -23.69 -13.83
N SER A 62 -9.52 -24.27 -14.98
CA SER A 62 -8.46 -24.74 -15.88
C SER A 62 -7.61 -23.55 -16.32
N GLU A 63 -6.31 -23.78 -16.59
CA GLU A 63 -5.44 -22.70 -17.07
C GLU A 63 -6.00 -22.07 -18.37
N GLN A 64 -6.77 -22.81 -19.17
CA GLN A 64 -7.38 -22.35 -20.42
C GLN A 64 -8.62 -21.47 -20.21
N GLU A 65 -9.28 -21.54 -19.06
CA GLU A 65 -10.49 -20.77 -18.74
C GLU A 65 -10.21 -19.52 -17.91
N ASP A 66 -9.03 -19.39 -17.32
CA ASP A 66 -8.72 -18.32 -16.38
C ASP A 66 -8.86 -16.91 -16.98
N ALA A 67 -8.36 -16.70 -18.20
CA ALA A 67 -8.57 -15.43 -18.90
C ALA A 67 -10.06 -15.18 -19.19
N LYS A 68 -10.83 -16.22 -19.57
CA LYS A 68 -12.28 -16.10 -19.76
C LYS A 68 -12.98 -15.71 -18.47
N GLU A 69 -12.63 -16.33 -17.34
CA GLU A 69 -13.18 -15.98 -16.03
C GLU A 69 -12.80 -14.56 -15.59
N PHE A 70 -11.58 -14.11 -15.90
CA PHE A 70 -11.18 -12.72 -15.72
C PHE A 70 -12.01 -11.76 -16.59
N GLY A 71 -12.25 -12.09 -17.86
CA GLY A 71 -13.13 -11.32 -18.73
C GLY A 71 -14.57 -11.27 -18.23
N LYS A 72 -15.11 -12.41 -17.76
CA LYS A 72 -16.44 -12.48 -17.13
C LYS A 72 -16.51 -11.62 -15.87
N TYR A 73 -15.46 -11.60 -15.05
CA TYR A 73 -15.36 -10.70 -13.90
C TYR A 73 -15.51 -9.23 -14.35
N LEU A 74 -14.74 -8.78 -15.35
CA LEU A 74 -14.82 -7.40 -15.83
C LEU A 74 -16.22 -7.02 -16.33
N LEU A 75 -16.90 -7.93 -17.04
CA LEU A 75 -18.29 -7.74 -17.44
C LEU A 75 -19.25 -7.67 -16.27
N ARG A 76 -19.17 -8.61 -15.31
CA ARG A 76 -20.01 -8.58 -14.10
C ARG A 76 -19.85 -7.26 -13.34
N MET A 77 -18.62 -6.78 -13.22
CA MET A 77 -18.32 -5.51 -12.56
C MET A 77 -18.94 -4.32 -13.32
N LYS A 78 -18.90 -4.35 -14.65
CA LYS A 78 -19.56 -3.36 -15.53
C LYS A 78 -21.08 -3.39 -15.44
N GLU A 79 -21.68 -4.56 -15.34
CA GLU A 79 -23.13 -4.74 -15.17
C GLU A 79 -23.61 -4.23 -13.82
N LYS A 80 -22.89 -4.56 -12.74
CA LYS A 80 -23.19 -4.07 -11.38
C LYS A 80 -23.03 -2.55 -11.28
N ASN A 81 -22.07 -1.99 -12.00
CA ASN A 81 -21.74 -0.58 -11.95
C ASN A 81 -21.43 -0.05 -13.35
N GLN A 82 -22.41 0.62 -13.95
CA GLN A 82 -22.30 1.16 -15.31
C GLN A 82 -21.10 2.11 -15.50
N ASN A 83 -20.59 2.70 -14.43
CA ASN A 83 -19.44 3.60 -14.44
C ASN A 83 -18.09 2.90 -14.18
N PHE A 84 -18.07 1.59 -13.89
CA PHE A 84 -16.86 0.78 -13.94
C PHE A 84 -16.28 0.85 -15.35
N PHE A 85 -14.97 0.94 -15.46
CA PHE A 85 -14.28 1.05 -16.74
C PHE A 85 -13.22 -0.02 -16.83
N PHE A 86 -13.17 -0.68 -17.98
CA PHE A 86 -12.08 -1.57 -18.33
C PHE A 86 -11.80 -1.49 -19.82
N GLU A 87 -10.58 -1.81 -20.19
CA GLU A 87 -10.13 -1.88 -21.57
C GLU A 87 -9.09 -2.99 -21.70
N LEU A 88 -9.13 -3.72 -22.82
CA LEU A 88 -8.24 -4.84 -23.10
C LEU A 88 -7.57 -4.62 -24.46
N GLU A 89 -6.27 -4.87 -24.52
CA GLU A 89 -5.53 -5.06 -25.76
C GLU A 89 -5.13 -6.54 -25.82
N LEU A 90 -5.47 -7.21 -26.92
CA LEU A 90 -5.21 -8.63 -27.13
C LEU A 90 -4.08 -8.81 -28.15
N GLU A 91 -3.35 -9.91 -28.02
CA GLU A 91 -2.42 -10.40 -29.03
C GLU A 91 -3.19 -11.08 -30.19
N GLU A 92 -2.48 -11.43 -31.26
CA GLU A 92 -3.02 -12.19 -32.39
C GLU A 92 -3.66 -13.53 -31.97
N ASP A 93 -3.13 -14.16 -30.92
CA ASP A 93 -3.62 -15.43 -30.37
C ASP A 93 -4.79 -15.25 -29.37
N GLN A 94 -5.39 -14.06 -29.30
CA GLN A 94 -6.46 -13.69 -28.36
C GLN A 94 -6.03 -13.74 -26.88
N SER A 95 -4.73 -13.80 -26.59
CA SER A 95 -4.23 -13.67 -25.22
C SER A 95 -4.15 -12.20 -24.78
N ILE A 96 -4.33 -11.97 -23.48
CA ILE A 96 -4.29 -10.62 -22.92
C ILE A 96 -2.86 -10.06 -23.02
N LYS A 97 -2.69 -9.01 -23.82
CA LYS A 97 -1.46 -8.22 -23.90
C LYS A 97 -1.43 -7.14 -22.83
N LEU A 98 -2.48 -6.33 -22.79
CA LEU A 98 -2.70 -5.27 -21.81
C LEU A 98 -4.14 -5.34 -21.29
N ALA A 99 -4.31 -5.13 -20.00
CA ALA A 99 -5.61 -4.94 -19.39
C ALA A 99 -5.53 -3.73 -18.45
N PHE A 100 -6.51 -2.86 -18.50
CA PHE A 100 -6.69 -1.78 -17.55
C PHE A 100 -8.11 -1.81 -17.01
N TRP A 101 -8.29 -1.58 -15.71
CA TRP A 101 -9.60 -1.40 -15.12
C TRP A 101 -9.56 -0.48 -13.90
N ALA A 102 -10.67 0.20 -13.66
CA ALA A 102 -10.87 1.09 -12.53
C ALA A 102 -12.36 1.21 -12.19
N ASP A 103 -12.66 1.42 -10.92
CA ASP A 103 -14.03 1.55 -10.45
C ASP A 103 -14.49 3.01 -10.38
N THR A 104 -15.79 3.21 -10.27
CA THR A 104 -16.41 4.54 -10.21
C THR A 104 -15.94 5.36 -9.00
N ARG A 105 -15.64 4.67 -7.89
CA ARG A 105 -15.12 5.31 -6.69
C ARG A 105 -13.74 5.91 -6.96
N SER A 106 -12.85 5.20 -7.66
CA SER A 106 -11.55 5.70 -8.10
C SER A 106 -11.68 7.02 -8.88
N ARG A 107 -12.60 7.09 -9.84
CA ARG A 107 -12.84 8.32 -10.61
C ARG A 107 -13.31 9.48 -9.74
N ALA A 108 -14.24 9.23 -8.82
CA ALA A 108 -14.70 10.26 -7.89
C ALA A 108 -13.62 10.69 -6.89
N ALA A 109 -12.75 9.77 -6.46
CA ALA A 109 -11.62 10.09 -5.58
C ALA A 109 -10.57 10.93 -6.32
N PHE A 110 -10.37 10.68 -7.61
CA PHE A 110 -9.47 11.47 -8.46
C PHE A 110 -9.83 12.96 -8.51
N GLU A 111 -11.12 13.33 -8.44
CA GLU A 111 -11.55 14.74 -8.38
C GLU A 111 -10.91 15.52 -7.22
N TYR A 112 -10.62 14.84 -6.10
CA TYR A 112 -10.03 15.44 -4.90
C TYR A 112 -8.54 15.16 -4.76
N PHE A 113 -8.09 13.99 -5.24
CA PHE A 113 -6.79 13.41 -4.93
C PHE A 113 -5.94 13.12 -6.18
N GLY A 114 -6.38 13.60 -7.34
CA GLY A 114 -5.70 13.50 -8.64
C GLY A 114 -4.64 14.56 -8.86
N ASP A 115 -4.35 15.41 -7.87
CA ASP A 115 -3.31 16.41 -7.91
C ASP A 115 -1.91 15.81 -8.09
N VAL A 116 -1.66 14.68 -7.41
CA VAL A 116 -0.39 13.96 -7.44
C VAL A 116 -0.66 12.46 -7.55
N ILE A 117 -0.15 11.85 -8.62
CA ILE A 117 -0.35 10.43 -8.92
C ILE A 117 0.97 9.68 -8.85
N SER A 118 0.92 8.48 -8.30
CA SER A 118 1.98 7.51 -8.33
C SER A 118 1.62 6.37 -9.26
N PHE A 119 2.52 6.02 -10.17
CA PHE A 119 2.49 4.73 -10.86
C PHE A 119 3.71 3.89 -10.51
N ASP A 120 3.49 2.61 -10.25
CA ASP A 120 4.54 1.63 -9.94
C ASP A 120 4.16 0.30 -10.59
N THR A 121 5.17 -0.45 -11.05
CA THR A 121 5.03 -1.77 -11.66
C THR A 121 5.68 -2.84 -10.80
N THR A 122 5.00 -3.97 -10.65
CA THR A 122 5.53 -5.14 -9.95
C THR A 122 5.60 -6.33 -10.87
N TYR A 123 6.76 -6.99 -10.89
CA TYR A 123 7.03 -8.19 -11.68
C TYR A 123 6.56 -9.47 -10.99
N ASN A 124 6.41 -10.55 -11.79
CA ASN A 124 6.08 -11.90 -11.33
C ASN A 124 4.77 -11.95 -10.51
N THR A 125 3.75 -11.17 -10.88
CA THR A 125 2.54 -11.05 -10.05
C THR A 125 1.56 -12.20 -10.21
N ASN A 126 1.67 -12.96 -11.30
CA ASN A 126 0.81 -14.09 -11.57
C ASN A 126 1.59 -15.18 -12.34
N ARG A 127 0.93 -16.33 -12.52
CA ARG A 127 1.52 -17.50 -13.19
C ARG A 127 1.86 -17.29 -14.68
N TYR A 128 1.38 -16.20 -15.27
CA TYR A 128 1.64 -15.79 -16.66
C TYR A 128 2.78 -14.78 -16.78
N ASN A 129 3.37 -14.39 -15.63
CA ASN A 129 4.40 -13.37 -15.54
C ASN A 129 3.97 -11.99 -16.06
N LEU A 130 2.67 -11.66 -16.02
CA LEU A 130 2.25 -10.30 -16.30
C LEU A 130 2.75 -9.35 -15.20
N VAL A 131 3.08 -8.14 -15.63
CA VAL A 131 3.46 -7.02 -14.80
C VAL A 131 2.19 -6.32 -14.32
N CYS A 132 2.02 -6.18 -13.01
CA CYS A 132 0.92 -5.40 -12.45
C CYS A 132 1.36 -3.93 -12.32
N GLY A 133 0.61 -3.01 -12.93
CA GLY A 133 0.77 -1.57 -12.75
C GLY A 133 -0.38 -0.99 -11.95
N SER A 134 -0.10 -0.15 -10.96
CA SER A 134 -1.13 0.47 -10.11
C SER A 134 -1.02 1.99 -10.09
N PHE A 135 -2.15 2.68 -10.33
CA PHE A 135 -2.27 4.13 -10.17
C PHE A 135 -2.73 4.44 -8.75
N VAL A 136 -1.94 5.23 -8.02
CA VAL A 136 -2.16 5.47 -6.59
C VAL A 136 -2.07 6.96 -6.28
N GLY A 137 -3.09 7.50 -5.64
CA GLY A 137 -3.08 8.83 -5.03
C GLY A 137 -2.94 8.74 -3.51
N VAL A 138 -3.10 9.88 -2.84
CA VAL A 138 -3.11 9.98 -1.37
C VAL A 138 -4.42 10.66 -0.95
N ASN A 139 -5.24 10.09 -0.08
CA ASN A 139 -6.44 10.78 0.41
C ASN A 139 -6.12 11.89 1.43
N HIS A 140 -7.14 12.57 1.93
CA HIS A 140 -7.04 13.65 2.94
C HIS A 140 -6.48 13.22 4.29
N GLN A 141 -6.46 11.92 4.59
CA GLN A 141 -5.78 11.39 5.77
C GLN A 141 -4.26 11.32 5.55
N GLY A 142 -3.79 11.23 4.30
CA GLY A 142 -2.42 10.84 4.01
C GLY A 142 -2.26 9.33 3.77
N GLN A 143 -3.36 8.62 3.54
CA GLN A 143 -3.39 7.20 3.22
C GLN A 143 -3.39 7.01 1.71
N LEU A 144 -2.86 5.89 1.25
CA LEU A 144 -2.79 5.56 -0.17
C LEU A 144 -4.20 5.19 -0.69
N THR A 145 -4.55 5.70 -1.87
CA THR A 145 -5.83 5.45 -2.54
C THR A 145 -5.58 4.89 -3.93
N LEU A 146 -6.11 3.71 -4.23
CA LEU A 146 -6.00 3.11 -5.55
C LEU A 146 -6.96 3.82 -6.51
N LEU A 147 -6.47 4.15 -7.71
CA LEU A 147 -7.18 4.92 -8.73
C LEU A 147 -7.27 4.18 -10.07
N GLY A 148 -6.86 2.91 -10.09
CA GLY A 148 -6.85 2.05 -11.26
C GLY A 148 -5.73 1.03 -11.20
N CYS A 149 -5.93 -0.07 -11.91
CA CYS A 149 -4.98 -1.18 -11.98
C CYS A 149 -4.84 -1.66 -13.41
N SER A 150 -3.71 -2.29 -13.68
CA SER A 150 -3.37 -2.81 -14.99
C SER A 150 -2.57 -4.10 -14.90
N LEU A 151 -2.72 -4.93 -15.92
CA LEU A 151 -1.86 -6.08 -16.17
C LEU A 151 -1.25 -5.90 -17.56
N MET A 152 0.06 -6.07 -17.67
CA MET A 152 0.80 -5.86 -18.91
C MET A 152 1.77 -7.01 -19.15
N LYS A 153 1.86 -7.47 -20.40
CA LYS A 153 2.81 -8.51 -20.79
C LYS A 153 4.26 -8.03 -20.81
N ASN A 154 4.47 -6.77 -21.18
CA ASN A 154 5.79 -6.13 -21.28
C ASN A 154 5.75 -4.67 -20.80
N GLU A 155 6.92 -4.08 -20.57
CA GLU A 155 7.10 -2.69 -20.14
C GLU A 155 7.70 -1.83 -21.26
N GLU A 156 7.10 -1.94 -22.44
CA GLU A 156 7.48 -1.18 -23.61
C GLU A 156 6.83 0.21 -23.61
N ILE A 157 7.43 1.14 -24.37
CA ILE A 157 6.94 2.52 -24.48
C ILE A 157 5.47 2.55 -24.95
N GLU A 158 5.13 1.76 -25.98
CA GLU A 158 3.78 1.74 -26.53
C GLU A 158 2.76 1.16 -25.54
N SER A 159 3.15 0.14 -24.77
CA SER A 159 2.30 -0.42 -23.70
C SER A 159 1.98 0.62 -22.62
N PHE A 160 2.97 1.42 -22.20
CA PHE A 160 2.72 2.51 -21.25
C PHE A 160 1.93 3.67 -21.86
N LYS A 161 2.14 3.99 -23.14
CA LYS A 161 1.36 5.03 -23.83
C LYS A 161 -0.12 4.65 -23.88
N TRP A 162 -0.41 3.43 -24.31
CA TRP A 162 -1.78 2.90 -24.32
C TRP A 162 -2.38 3.00 -22.92
N LEU A 163 -1.67 2.50 -21.90
CA LEU A 163 -2.16 2.51 -20.53
C LEU A 163 -2.42 3.92 -19.99
N PHE A 164 -1.50 4.85 -20.19
CA PHE A 164 -1.64 6.23 -19.73
C PHE A 164 -2.75 6.98 -20.47
N GLN A 165 -2.94 6.72 -21.76
CA GLN A 165 -4.07 7.27 -22.53
C GLN A 165 -5.41 6.71 -22.04
N CYS A 166 -5.50 5.39 -21.82
CA CYS A 166 -6.70 4.75 -21.29
C CYS A 166 -7.08 5.31 -19.91
N TRP A 167 -6.10 5.41 -19.01
CA TRP A 167 -6.29 5.96 -17.68
C TRP A 167 -6.68 7.45 -17.74
N LEU A 168 -6.01 8.27 -18.55
CA LEU A 168 -6.33 9.69 -18.69
C LEU A 168 -7.74 9.91 -19.25
N ARG A 169 -8.13 9.13 -20.26
CA ARG A 169 -9.49 9.14 -20.83
C ARG A 169 -10.53 8.79 -19.77
N PHE A 170 -10.27 7.77 -18.95
CA PHE A 170 -11.15 7.40 -17.85
C PHE A 170 -11.27 8.52 -16.79
N MET A 171 -10.18 9.23 -16.51
CA MET A 171 -10.15 10.40 -15.62
C MET A 171 -10.72 11.68 -16.26
N GLY A 172 -11.39 11.58 -17.41
CA GLY A 172 -12.06 12.68 -18.08
C GLY A 172 -11.12 13.65 -18.80
N GLY A 173 -9.91 13.20 -19.16
CA GLY A 173 -8.90 14.03 -19.83
C GLY A 173 -8.11 14.94 -18.88
N ASN A 174 -8.35 14.85 -17.57
CA ASN A 174 -7.69 15.69 -16.58
C ASN A 174 -6.33 15.09 -16.18
N ALA A 175 -5.25 15.66 -16.70
CA ALA A 175 -3.91 15.24 -16.33
C ALA A 175 -3.55 15.71 -14.90
N PRO A 176 -2.86 14.88 -14.10
CA PRO A 176 -2.41 15.27 -12.77
C PRO A 176 -1.30 16.33 -12.87
N LYS A 177 -1.12 17.12 -11.82
CA LYS A 177 -0.06 18.14 -11.78
C LYS A 177 1.30 17.50 -11.59
N GLY A 178 1.39 16.51 -10.69
CA GLY A 178 2.59 15.72 -10.45
C GLY A 178 2.35 14.24 -10.73
N PHE A 179 3.31 13.60 -11.38
CA PHE A 179 3.26 12.16 -11.64
C PHE A 179 4.59 11.55 -11.24
N LEU A 180 4.54 10.64 -10.29
CA LEU A 180 5.72 9.93 -9.83
C LEU A 180 5.79 8.57 -10.50
N THR A 181 6.99 8.12 -10.86
CA THR A 181 7.23 6.75 -11.36
C THR A 181 8.53 6.20 -10.82
N ASP A 182 8.80 4.94 -11.11
CA ASP A 182 10.13 4.38 -11.01
C ASP A 182 11.07 4.95 -12.07
N GLN A 183 12.37 4.76 -11.86
CA GLN A 183 13.39 5.10 -12.86
C GLN A 183 13.28 4.11 -14.03
N CYS A 184 12.40 4.45 -14.99
CA CYS A 184 12.12 3.72 -16.21
C CYS A 184 12.02 4.69 -17.39
N ALA A 185 12.89 4.52 -18.39
CA ALA A 185 12.91 5.35 -19.59
C ALA A 185 11.64 5.18 -20.43
N SER A 186 11.06 3.97 -20.47
CA SER A 186 9.81 3.71 -21.18
C SER A 186 8.65 4.51 -20.59
N MET A 187 8.51 4.51 -19.25
CA MET A 187 7.49 5.30 -18.55
C MET A 187 7.70 6.81 -18.77
N LYS A 188 8.95 7.30 -18.70
CA LYS A 188 9.28 8.71 -18.95
C LYS A 188 8.77 9.16 -20.33
N ARG A 189 9.18 8.45 -21.39
CA ARG A 189 8.79 8.77 -22.77
C ARG A 189 7.29 8.65 -23.02
N ALA A 190 6.64 7.65 -22.43
CA ALA A 190 5.20 7.50 -22.55
C ALA A 190 4.46 8.64 -21.83
N LEU A 191 4.91 9.03 -20.63
CA LEU A 191 4.32 10.13 -19.87
C LEU A 191 4.47 11.47 -20.61
N GLU A 192 5.65 11.77 -21.14
CA GLU A 192 5.90 12.97 -21.95
C GLU A 192 5.00 13.04 -23.19
N ALA A 193 4.71 11.89 -23.82
CA ALA A 193 3.82 11.82 -24.97
C ALA A 193 2.33 11.96 -24.60
N CYS A 194 1.89 11.38 -23.49
CA CYS A 194 0.48 11.34 -23.11
C CYS A 194 0.02 12.54 -22.28
N MET A 195 0.92 13.10 -21.45
CA MET A 195 0.65 14.14 -20.46
C MET A 195 1.82 15.14 -20.41
N PRO A 196 2.08 15.91 -21.48
CA PRO A 196 3.28 16.76 -21.60
C PRO A 196 3.35 17.91 -20.59
N THR A 197 2.23 18.33 -20.01
CA THR A 197 2.17 19.40 -19.00
C THR A 197 2.34 18.89 -17.57
N THR A 198 2.40 17.57 -17.37
CA THR A 198 2.52 16.96 -16.05
C THR A 198 3.97 16.90 -15.61
N ILE A 199 4.24 17.30 -14.36
CA ILE A 199 5.59 17.29 -13.82
C ILE A 199 5.95 15.85 -13.43
N HIS A 200 6.96 15.31 -14.10
CA HIS A 200 7.45 13.97 -13.84
C HIS A 200 8.48 13.96 -12.70
N ARG A 201 8.32 13.02 -11.75
CA ARG A 201 9.28 12.77 -10.68
C ARG A 201 9.63 11.29 -10.57
N TRP A 202 10.90 10.95 -10.75
CA TRP A 202 11.39 9.63 -10.40
C TRP A 202 11.45 9.42 -8.90
N CYS A 203 11.13 8.19 -8.52
CA CYS A 203 11.11 7.71 -7.15
C CYS A 203 12.55 7.63 -6.61
N ILE A 204 12.96 8.63 -5.82
CA ILE A 204 14.33 8.70 -5.26
C ILE A 204 14.69 7.46 -4.43
N TRP A 205 13.76 6.82 -3.73
CA TRP A 205 13.96 5.54 -3.04
C TRP A 205 14.39 4.42 -3.98
N HIS A 206 13.76 4.28 -5.15
CA HIS A 206 14.17 3.28 -6.13
C HIS A 206 15.57 3.57 -6.67
N ILE A 207 15.93 4.84 -6.81
CA ILE A 207 17.31 5.26 -7.14
C ILE A 207 18.26 4.88 -6.01
N MET A 208 17.97 5.28 -4.77
CA MET A 208 18.79 4.98 -3.60
C MET A 208 18.98 3.48 -3.36
N LYS A 209 17.93 2.67 -3.58
CA LYS A 209 17.97 1.21 -3.45
C LYS A 209 18.92 0.55 -4.45
N LYS A 210 19.14 1.16 -5.62
CA LYS A 210 20.09 0.65 -6.62
C LYS A 210 21.53 0.92 -6.22
N ILE A 211 21.80 1.94 -5.40
CA ILE A 211 23.16 2.36 -5.02
C ILE A 211 24.03 1.19 -4.53
N PRO A 212 23.64 0.39 -3.51
CA PRO A 212 24.48 -0.71 -3.03
C PRO A 212 24.88 -1.67 -4.16
N SER A 213 23.93 -2.00 -5.05
CA SER A 213 24.19 -2.92 -6.15
C SER A 213 25.06 -2.34 -7.27
N LYS A 214 25.04 -1.00 -7.43
CA LYS A 214 25.77 -0.28 -8.48
C LYS A 214 27.17 0.11 -8.04
N LEU A 215 27.38 0.33 -6.73
CA LEU A 215 28.63 0.86 -6.18
C LEU A 215 29.38 -0.11 -5.25
N ASN A 216 28.91 -1.35 -5.05
CA ASN A 216 29.59 -2.36 -4.21
C ASN A 216 31.03 -2.71 -4.65
N GLY A 217 31.41 -2.40 -5.90
CA GLY A 217 32.75 -2.62 -6.41
C GLY A 217 33.78 -1.58 -5.94
N TYR A 218 33.33 -0.47 -5.33
CA TYR A 218 34.20 0.60 -4.87
C TYR A 218 34.57 0.42 -3.39
N LYS A 219 35.81 0.80 -3.05
CA LYS A 219 36.26 0.84 -1.64
C LYS A 219 35.47 1.92 -0.90
N GLY A 220 35.07 1.64 0.34
CA GLY A 220 34.30 2.60 1.15
C GLY A 220 32.85 2.77 0.69
N HIS A 221 32.22 1.75 0.11
CA HIS A 221 30.85 1.85 -0.40
C HIS A 221 29.85 2.42 0.62
N GLU A 222 29.92 2.06 1.91
CA GLU A 222 29.06 2.63 2.95
C GLU A 222 29.22 4.16 3.08
N ASP A 223 30.46 4.67 3.01
CA ASP A 223 30.76 6.11 3.04
C ASP A 223 30.24 6.81 1.77
N ILE A 224 30.32 6.13 0.61
CA ILE A 224 29.76 6.61 -0.66
C ILE A 224 28.24 6.77 -0.55
N GLU A 225 27.51 5.78 -0.01
CA GLU A 225 26.06 5.87 0.14
C GLU A 225 25.67 7.01 1.08
N GLN A 226 26.43 7.19 2.16
CA GLN A 226 26.21 8.25 3.14
C GLN A 226 26.45 9.62 2.52
N GLU A 227 27.59 9.83 1.85
CA GLU A 227 27.92 11.12 1.24
C GLU A 227 26.95 11.48 0.12
N MET A 228 26.61 10.53 -0.76
CA MET A 228 25.59 10.75 -1.80
C MET A 228 24.26 11.17 -1.18
N SER A 229 23.85 10.55 -0.07
CA SER A 229 22.65 10.96 0.66
C SER A 229 22.76 12.40 1.19
N GLN A 230 23.92 12.80 1.72
CA GLN A 230 24.15 14.18 2.19
C GLN A 230 24.01 15.18 1.04
N VAL A 231 24.67 14.94 -0.09
CA VAL A 231 24.61 15.80 -1.27
C VAL A 231 23.16 15.96 -1.77
N VAL A 232 22.42 14.86 -1.85
CA VAL A 232 21.04 14.85 -2.38
C VAL A 232 20.04 15.54 -1.46
N TRP A 233 20.12 15.32 -0.15
CA TRP A 233 19.10 15.79 0.80
C TRP A 233 19.41 17.15 1.43
N ASN A 234 20.70 17.54 1.53
CA ASN A 234 21.13 18.73 2.26
C ASN A 234 21.64 19.86 1.35
N SER A 235 21.37 19.79 0.05
CA SER A 235 21.67 20.89 -0.86
C SER A 235 20.62 21.99 -0.77
N HIS A 236 21.08 23.22 -0.56
CA HIS A 236 20.26 24.39 -0.24
C HIS A 236 19.89 25.24 -1.46
N ASN A 237 20.58 25.04 -2.58
CA ASN A 237 20.31 25.64 -3.89
C ASN A 237 20.94 24.76 -4.99
N LYS A 238 20.58 25.05 -6.24
CA LYS A 238 21.00 24.28 -7.42
C LYS A 238 22.52 24.31 -7.62
N ASP A 239 23.14 25.49 -7.58
CA ASP A 239 24.59 25.64 -7.76
C ASP A 239 25.43 24.92 -6.68
N LEU A 240 24.92 24.87 -5.45
CA LEU A 240 25.56 24.13 -4.36
C LEU A 240 25.40 22.63 -4.54
N PHE A 241 24.24 22.17 -5.03
CA PHE A 241 24.07 20.76 -5.39
C PHE A 241 25.06 20.34 -6.46
N ASP A 242 25.17 21.11 -7.56
CA ASP A 242 26.05 20.76 -8.68
C ASP A 242 27.53 20.73 -8.26
N ARG A 243 27.96 21.68 -7.42
CA ARG A 243 29.32 21.66 -6.84
C ARG A 243 29.53 20.46 -5.93
N ASN A 244 28.65 20.25 -4.96
CA ASN A 244 28.77 19.16 -4.00
C ASN A 244 28.72 17.77 -4.68
N TRP A 245 27.93 17.64 -5.75
CA TRP A 245 27.88 16.42 -6.55
C TRP A 245 29.20 16.17 -7.28
N ASN A 246 29.79 17.19 -7.89
CA ASN A 246 31.10 17.08 -8.52
C ASN A 246 32.21 16.75 -7.51
N ASP A 247 32.22 17.41 -6.35
CA ASP A 247 33.17 17.13 -5.27
C ASP A 247 33.03 15.68 -4.77
N PHE A 248 31.78 15.20 -4.60
CA PHE A 248 31.51 13.80 -4.29
C PHE A 248 32.08 12.84 -5.34
N LEU A 249 31.89 13.12 -6.64
CA LEU A 249 32.44 12.26 -7.69
C LEU A 249 33.97 12.22 -7.68
N LEU A 250 34.63 13.35 -7.45
CA LEU A 250 36.09 13.45 -7.38
C LEU A 250 36.65 12.72 -6.15
N ASN A 251 36.07 12.96 -4.97
CA ASN A 251 36.55 12.42 -3.71
C ASN A 251 36.54 10.88 -3.66
N PHE A 252 35.58 10.26 -4.35
CA PHE A 252 35.44 8.81 -4.40
C PHE A 252 35.93 8.16 -5.71
N GLY A 253 36.51 8.93 -6.63
CA GLY A 253 37.00 8.42 -7.91
C GLY A 253 35.88 7.85 -8.79
N LEU A 254 34.71 8.49 -8.77
CA LEU A 254 33.48 8.06 -9.44
C LEU A 254 33.19 8.82 -10.75
N VAL A 255 34.10 9.70 -11.18
CA VAL A 255 33.92 10.58 -12.36
C VAL A 255 33.57 9.79 -13.63
N ASP A 256 34.24 8.65 -13.86
CA ASP A 256 34.01 7.81 -15.05
C ASP A 256 32.85 6.81 -14.89
N ASN A 257 32.09 6.89 -13.78
CA ASN A 257 30.98 5.99 -13.55
C ASN A 257 29.78 6.38 -14.42
N LYS A 258 29.58 5.63 -15.52
CA LYS A 258 28.49 5.86 -16.47
C LYS A 258 27.10 5.94 -15.81
N TRP A 259 26.81 5.11 -14.81
CA TRP A 259 25.49 5.12 -14.16
C TRP A 259 25.24 6.40 -13.37
N LEU A 260 26.27 6.94 -12.69
CA LEU A 260 26.17 8.22 -11.98
C LEU A 260 26.09 9.40 -12.94
N SER A 261 26.81 9.35 -14.06
CA SER A 261 26.69 10.34 -15.14
C SER A 261 25.29 10.36 -15.74
N ASP A 262 24.76 9.21 -16.17
CA ASP A 262 23.39 9.09 -16.69
C ASP A 262 22.34 9.55 -15.65
N LEU A 263 22.56 9.25 -14.37
CA LEU A 263 21.67 9.67 -13.29
C LEU A 263 21.72 11.19 -13.07
N TYR A 264 22.89 11.82 -13.21
CA TYR A 264 23.05 13.26 -13.08
C TYR A 264 22.39 14.02 -14.22
N GLU A 265 22.42 13.54 -15.47
CA GLU A 265 21.70 14.19 -16.59
C GLU A 265 20.20 14.38 -16.29
N ASP A 266 19.61 13.41 -15.58
CA ASP A 266 18.21 13.44 -15.16
C ASP A 266 17.98 14.06 -13.76
N HIS A 267 18.95 14.79 -13.18
CA HIS A 267 18.85 15.34 -11.81
C HIS A 267 17.56 16.16 -11.57
N HIS A 268 17.10 16.89 -12.59
CA HIS A 268 15.91 17.73 -12.55
C HIS A 268 14.60 16.95 -12.31
N ILE A 269 14.57 15.63 -12.56
CA ILE A 269 13.39 14.77 -12.33
C ILE A 269 13.50 13.88 -11.09
N TRP A 270 14.57 13.92 -10.31
CA TRP A 270 14.65 13.10 -9.08
C TRP A 270 15.23 13.80 -7.85
N VAL A 271 16.01 14.86 -8.03
CA VAL A 271 16.66 15.56 -6.92
C VAL A 271 15.67 16.53 -6.25
N PRO A 272 15.49 16.48 -4.92
CA PRO A 272 14.50 17.28 -4.20
C PRO A 272 14.59 18.79 -4.45
N ILE A 273 15.79 19.38 -4.51
CA ILE A 273 15.97 20.84 -4.71
C ILE A 273 15.38 21.35 -6.03
N TYR A 274 15.23 20.47 -7.03
CA TYR A 274 14.64 20.78 -8.33
C TYR A 274 13.13 20.52 -8.38
N LEU A 275 12.53 19.92 -7.35
CA LEU A 275 11.14 19.43 -7.41
C LEU A 275 10.27 19.89 -6.24
N ASP A 276 10.84 20.13 -5.07
CA ASP A 276 10.07 20.37 -3.83
C ASP A 276 9.38 21.74 -3.78
N HIS A 277 9.59 22.59 -4.79
CA HIS A 277 8.77 23.78 -5.03
C HIS A 277 7.38 23.46 -5.61
N HIS A 278 7.16 22.22 -6.04
CA HIS A 278 5.85 21.70 -6.43
C HIS A 278 5.24 20.88 -5.30
N PHE A 279 3.90 20.82 -5.27
CA PHE A 279 3.17 20.01 -4.31
C PHE A 279 3.24 18.51 -4.65
N TRP A 280 3.60 17.70 -3.66
CA TRP A 280 3.75 16.25 -3.78
C TRP A 280 2.89 15.46 -2.79
N ALA A 281 1.94 16.11 -2.10
CA ALA A 281 1.02 15.47 -1.15
C ALA A 281 1.71 14.66 -0.04
N GLY A 282 2.98 14.95 0.27
CA GLY A 282 3.80 14.17 1.20
C GLY A 282 4.33 12.85 0.65
N MET A 283 4.02 12.50 -0.61
CA MET A 283 4.53 11.32 -1.32
C MET A 283 6.05 11.44 -1.46
N ARG A 284 6.75 10.86 -0.49
CA ARG A 284 8.17 10.55 -0.62
C ARG A 284 8.27 9.12 -1.10
N SER A 285 9.23 8.89 -1.96
CA SER A 285 9.59 7.61 -2.55
C SER A 285 9.69 6.42 -1.59
N THR A 286 9.88 6.63 -0.28
CA THR A 286 9.93 5.57 0.74
C THR A 286 8.56 5.00 1.12
N GLN A 287 7.45 5.73 0.93
CA GLN A 287 6.10 5.18 1.14
C GLN A 287 5.66 4.25 -0.01
N ARG A 288 6.42 4.21 -1.11
CA ARG A 288 6.12 3.37 -2.28
C ARG A 288 6.57 1.94 -2.16
N SER A 289 7.69 1.68 -1.49
CA SER A 289 8.07 0.30 -1.16
C SER A 289 7.02 -0.39 -0.29
N GLU A 290 6.09 0.39 0.29
CA GLU A 290 4.90 -0.09 0.98
C GLU A 290 3.66 -0.15 0.09
N ILE A 291 3.55 0.51 -1.08
CA ILE A 291 2.35 0.42 -1.94
C ILE A 291 2.12 -1.03 -2.33
N MET A 292 2.97 -1.63 -3.16
CA MET A 292 2.70 -3.00 -3.62
C MET A 292 2.90 -4.05 -2.50
N HIS A 293 3.83 -3.79 -1.58
CA HIS A 293 4.12 -4.67 -0.43
C HIS A 293 3.06 -4.62 0.68
N SER A 294 2.28 -3.53 0.80
CA SER A 294 1.14 -3.42 1.72
C SER A 294 -0.22 -3.67 1.04
N PHE A 295 -0.36 -3.35 -0.25
CA PHE A 295 -1.57 -3.60 -1.03
C PHE A 295 -1.70 -5.09 -1.39
N PHE A 296 -0.63 -5.73 -1.85
CA PHE A 296 -0.74 -7.02 -2.52
C PHE A 296 0.07 -8.17 -1.92
N ASN A 297 1.16 -7.93 -1.17
CA ASN A 297 2.00 -9.04 -0.69
C ASN A 297 1.37 -9.95 0.38
N LYS A 298 0.26 -9.56 1.01
CA LYS A 298 -0.53 -10.50 1.83
C LYS A 298 -1.34 -11.48 0.97
N PHE A 299 -1.55 -11.20 -0.31
CA PHE A 299 -2.62 -11.77 -1.11
C PHE A 299 -2.21 -12.29 -2.49
N ILE A 300 -1.15 -11.76 -3.11
CA ILE A 300 -0.71 -12.10 -4.46
C ILE A 300 0.56 -12.95 -4.40
N THR A 301 0.53 -14.12 -5.04
CA THR A 301 1.67 -15.04 -5.14
C THR A 301 2.06 -15.22 -6.61
N GLN A 302 3.34 -15.50 -6.88
CA GLN A 302 3.87 -15.67 -8.24
C GLN A 302 3.19 -16.79 -9.06
N ASN A 303 2.39 -17.65 -8.41
CA ASN A 303 1.64 -18.74 -9.04
C ASN A 303 0.12 -18.50 -9.06
N SER A 304 -0.36 -17.31 -8.70
CA SER A 304 -1.79 -16.99 -8.70
C SER A 304 -2.34 -16.94 -10.12
N LEU A 305 -3.59 -17.38 -10.28
CA LEU A 305 -4.44 -17.20 -11.47
C LEU A 305 -4.90 -15.73 -11.59
N LEU A 306 -5.36 -15.30 -12.77
CA LEU A 306 -5.92 -13.95 -12.99
C LEU A 306 -7.18 -13.72 -12.14
N ILE A 307 -8.06 -14.72 -12.08
CA ILE A 307 -9.27 -14.64 -11.25
C ILE A 307 -8.97 -14.52 -9.76
N GLN A 308 -7.89 -15.16 -9.29
CA GLN A 308 -7.44 -15.04 -7.90
C GLN A 308 -6.87 -13.64 -7.65
N PHE A 309 -6.15 -13.09 -8.62
CA PHE A 309 -5.63 -11.73 -8.56
C PHE A 309 -6.76 -10.71 -8.34
N VAL A 310 -7.85 -10.77 -9.13
CA VAL A 310 -8.94 -9.78 -9.02
C VAL A 310 -9.75 -9.91 -7.73
N LYS A 311 -9.94 -11.13 -7.21
CA LYS A 311 -10.56 -11.31 -5.88
C LYS A 311 -9.75 -10.61 -4.79
N GLN A 312 -8.43 -10.73 -4.85
CA GLN A 312 -7.54 -10.08 -3.89
C GLN A 312 -7.46 -8.58 -4.08
N TYR A 313 -7.59 -8.10 -5.31
CA TYR A 313 -7.77 -6.70 -5.62
C TYR A 313 -9.04 -6.14 -4.95
N ASP A 314 -10.18 -6.82 -5.07
CA ASP A 314 -11.46 -6.40 -4.45
C ASP A 314 -11.37 -6.36 -2.92
N ASN A 315 -10.77 -7.39 -2.30
CA ASN A 315 -10.53 -7.42 -0.85
C ASN A 315 -9.67 -6.24 -0.39
N CYS A 316 -8.65 -5.89 -1.17
CA CYS A 316 -7.77 -4.77 -0.87
C CYS A 316 -8.54 -3.45 -0.90
N LEU A 317 -9.36 -3.23 -1.93
CA LEU A 317 -10.22 -2.05 -2.03
C LEU A 317 -11.15 -1.94 -0.81
N GLY A 318 -11.84 -3.02 -0.44
CA GLY A 318 -12.75 -3.04 0.70
C GLY A 318 -12.06 -2.75 2.03
N SER A 319 -10.88 -3.32 2.25
CA SER A 319 -10.08 -3.06 3.47
C SER A 319 -9.63 -1.60 3.56
N ARG A 320 -9.24 -0.97 2.45
CA ARG A 320 -8.82 0.44 2.42
C ARG A 320 -9.98 1.40 2.63
N GLU A 321 -11.12 1.12 2.01
CA GLU A 321 -12.34 1.87 2.24
C GLU A 321 -12.77 1.80 3.72
N GLN A 322 -12.66 0.63 4.34
CA GLN A 322 -12.94 0.48 5.77
C GLN A 322 -11.98 1.31 6.64
N ALA A 323 -10.67 1.26 6.36
CA ALA A 323 -9.67 2.03 7.11
C ALA A 323 -9.87 3.55 6.96
N GLU A 324 -10.27 4.02 5.77
CA GLU A 324 -10.63 5.42 5.53
C GLU A 324 -11.87 5.80 6.38
N ARG A 325 -12.92 4.98 6.37
CA ARG A 325 -14.13 5.20 7.18
C ARG A 325 -13.86 5.24 8.67
N GLU A 326 -13.03 4.33 9.19
CA GLU A 326 -12.62 4.32 10.60
C GLU A 326 -11.84 5.60 10.97
N SER A 327 -10.96 6.05 10.08
CA SER A 327 -10.20 7.28 10.28
C SER A 327 -11.12 8.50 10.27
N ASP A 328 -12.06 8.58 9.33
CA ASP A 328 -13.06 9.65 9.26
C ASP A 328 -13.99 9.66 10.48
N ALA A 329 -14.41 8.49 10.98
CA ALA A 329 -15.16 8.38 12.21
C ALA A 329 -14.36 8.91 13.41
N ALA A 330 -13.08 8.51 13.55
CA ALA A 330 -12.21 9.02 14.61
C ALA A 330 -12.07 10.55 14.55
N ASN A 331 -11.93 11.12 13.35
CA ASN A 331 -11.85 12.57 13.16
C ASN A 331 -13.09 13.32 13.64
N PHE A 332 -14.27 12.71 13.52
CA PHE A 332 -15.54 13.30 13.87
C PHE A 332 -15.85 13.16 15.37
N TYR A 333 -15.59 11.99 15.95
CA TYR A 333 -15.98 11.68 17.32
C TYR A 333 -14.92 12.00 18.38
N THR A 334 -13.66 12.24 17.98
CA THR A 334 -12.56 12.48 18.93
C THR A 334 -11.74 13.70 18.55
N VAL A 335 -11.02 14.26 19.54
CA VAL A 335 -10.17 15.44 19.37
C VAL A 335 -8.77 15.12 19.89
N ILE A 336 -7.76 15.41 19.07
CA ILE A 336 -6.36 15.34 19.50
C ILE A 336 -6.01 16.69 20.16
N PRO A 337 -5.63 16.74 21.43
CA PRO A 337 -5.31 17.99 22.11
C PRO A 337 -4.07 18.65 21.51
N CYS A 338 -4.04 19.99 21.50
CA CYS A 338 -2.86 20.77 21.13
C CYS A 338 -1.69 20.48 22.10
N ALA A 339 -0.48 20.42 21.57
CA ALA A 339 0.75 20.26 22.34
C ALA A 339 1.19 21.59 22.97
N THR A 340 0.75 22.71 22.42
CA THR A 340 1.08 24.05 22.87
C THR A 340 -0.19 24.91 23.06
N LYS A 341 -0.04 26.09 23.66
CA LYS A 341 -1.11 27.10 23.76
C LYS A 341 -1.21 28.01 22.52
N SER A 342 -0.55 27.64 21.42
CA SER A 342 -0.57 28.42 20.19
C SER A 342 -1.96 28.41 19.55
N SER A 343 -2.50 29.59 19.25
CA SER A 343 -3.76 29.75 18.51
C SER A 343 -3.63 29.27 17.06
N ILE A 344 -2.44 29.33 16.45
CA ILE A 344 -2.16 28.74 15.13
C ILE A 344 -2.31 27.21 15.19
N GLU A 345 -1.83 26.57 16.27
CA GLU A 345 -1.99 25.11 16.42
C GLU A 345 -3.47 24.73 16.54
N ALA A 346 -4.25 25.48 17.33
CA ALA A 346 -5.69 25.29 17.45
C ALA A 346 -6.43 25.49 16.10
N GLN A 347 -5.98 26.45 15.28
CA GLN A 347 -6.53 26.68 13.94
C GLN A 347 -6.38 25.43 13.04
N PHE A 348 -5.21 24.76 13.08
CA PHE A 348 -5.03 23.51 12.35
C PHE A 348 -5.79 22.33 12.98
N GLN A 349 -5.89 22.25 14.31
CA GLN A 349 -6.65 21.21 15.02
C GLN A 349 -8.12 21.18 14.61
N ASP A 350 -8.72 22.36 14.47
CA ASP A 350 -10.12 22.53 14.09
C ASP A 350 -10.38 22.07 12.64
N VAL A 351 -9.46 22.35 11.71
CA VAL A 351 -9.71 22.12 10.28
C VAL A 351 -9.13 20.79 9.77
N TYR A 352 -7.94 20.40 10.19
CA TYR A 352 -7.23 19.25 9.61
C TYR A 352 -7.72 17.92 10.17
N THR A 353 -7.56 16.87 9.35
CA THR A 353 -7.66 15.49 9.83
C THR A 353 -6.64 15.22 10.92
N HIS A 354 -6.92 14.26 11.80
CA HIS A 354 -6.05 13.87 12.91
C HIS A 354 -4.66 13.48 12.45
N GLN A 355 -4.56 12.72 11.37
CA GLN A 355 -3.28 12.30 10.83
C GLN A 355 -2.45 13.51 10.36
N LYS A 356 -3.07 14.45 9.63
CA LYS A 356 -2.39 15.67 9.16
C LYS A 356 -2.12 16.66 10.29
N PHE A 357 -3.00 16.77 11.27
CA PHE A 357 -2.77 17.57 12.46
C PHE A 357 -1.57 17.03 13.27
N ARG A 358 -1.38 15.72 13.38
CA ARG A 358 -0.17 15.14 14.02
C ARG A 358 1.12 15.57 13.31
N GLU A 359 1.10 15.68 11.98
CA GLU A 359 2.25 16.22 11.23
C GLU A 359 2.52 17.69 11.60
N VAL A 360 1.47 18.51 11.71
CA VAL A 360 1.56 19.90 12.19
C VAL A 360 2.13 19.94 13.61
N GLN A 361 1.61 19.11 14.54
CA GLN A 361 2.12 19.04 15.91
C GLN A 361 3.60 18.66 15.97
N ALA A 362 4.06 17.76 15.09
CA ALA A 362 5.47 17.42 15.00
C ALA A 362 6.33 18.64 14.61
N GLN A 363 5.83 19.53 13.75
CA GLN A 363 6.51 20.79 13.43
C GLN A 363 6.49 21.77 14.62
N PHE A 364 5.37 21.87 15.35
CA PHE A 364 5.31 22.67 16.58
C PHE A 364 6.29 22.19 17.66
N ARG A 365 6.42 20.88 17.86
CA ARG A 365 7.42 20.32 18.79
C ARG A 365 8.84 20.57 18.31
N GLY A 366 9.11 20.33 17.02
CA GLY A 366 10.43 20.56 16.41
C GLY A 366 10.90 22.01 16.44
N LYS A 367 9.96 22.96 16.49
CA LYS A 367 10.26 24.39 16.66
C LYS A 367 11.09 24.69 17.91
N ALA A 368 10.98 23.89 18.98
CA ALA A 368 11.79 24.07 20.19
C ALA A 368 13.31 24.00 19.92
N ASN A 369 13.73 23.34 18.84
CA ASN A 369 15.12 23.24 18.43
C ASN A 369 15.55 24.36 17.47
N CYS A 370 14.69 25.34 17.22
CA CYS A 370 14.94 26.44 16.29
C CYS A 370 15.32 27.72 17.03
N ILE A 371 16.40 28.37 16.59
CA ILE A 371 16.82 29.69 17.04
C ILE A 371 16.60 30.67 15.89
N THR A 372 15.66 31.60 16.07
CA THR A 372 15.32 32.62 15.07
C THR A 372 16.14 33.88 15.29
N ARG A 373 16.72 34.44 14.22
CA ARG A 373 17.43 35.72 14.22
C ARG A 373 16.94 36.60 13.07
N LEU A 374 16.43 37.79 13.37
CA LEU A 374 16.13 38.81 12.36
C LEU A 374 17.44 39.27 11.71
N THR A 375 17.48 39.26 10.37
CA THR A 375 18.67 39.63 9.59
C THR A 375 18.46 40.95 8.86
N ASN A 376 17.28 41.14 8.27
CA ASN A 376 16.91 42.38 7.58
C ASN A 376 15.41 42.64 7.74
N SER A 377 15.01 43.90 7.82
CA SER A 377 13.59 44.30 7.82
C SER A 377 13.45 45.65 7.12
N ALA A 378 12.62 45.68 6.07
CA ALA A 378 12.33 46.90 5.31
C ALA A 378 10.91 46.86 4.76
N LEU A 379 10.16 47.95 4.92
CA LEU A 379 8.85 48.18 4.30
C LEU A 379 7.82 47.03 4.50
N GLY A 380 7.80 46.42 5.69
CA GLY A 380 6.88 45.31 6.00
C GLY A 380 7.38 43.92 5.55
N TYR A 381 8.56 43.86 4.91
CA TYR A 381 9.21 42.63 4.53
C TYR A 381 10.42 42.35 5.44
N SER A 382 10.41 41.21 6.11
CA SER A 382 11.44 40.77 7.05
C SER A 382 12.10 39.47 6.60
N VAL A 383 13.42 39.41 6.71
CA VAL A 383 14.25 38.24 6.41
C VAL A 383 14.89 37.73 7.69
N TYR A 384 14.69 36.45 7.95
CA TYR A 384 15.13 35.73 9.13
C TYR A 384 16.11 34.63 8.78
N GLU A 385 17.12 34.47 9.63
CA GLU A 385 17.94 33.27 9.70
C GLU A 385 17.40 32.40 10.84
N VAL A 386 17.00 31.17 10.51
CA VAL A 386 16.59 30.17 11.50
C VAL A 386 17.65 29.09 11.57
N ARG A 387 18.27 28.92 12.75
CA ARG A 387 19.20 27.83 13.03
C ARG A 387 18.46 26.69 13.70
N GLU A 388 18.38 25.55 13.03
CA GLU A 388 17.82 24.34 13.61
C GLU A 388 18.94 23.47 14.19
N GLN A 389 18.84 23.14 15.47
CA GLN A 389 19.72 22.19 16.12
C GLN A 389 19.32 20.76 15.72
N VAL A 390 20.21 20.08 14.99
CA VAL A 390 20.02 18.69 14.54
C VAL A 390 20.71 17.71 15.49
N SER A 391 21.86 18.11 16.05
CA SER A 391 22.59 17.37 17.08
C SER A 391 23.24 18.36 18.07
N SER A 392 23.94 17.86 19.09
CA SER A 392 24.61 18.71 20.09
C SER A 392 25.58 19.73 19.46
N SER A 393 26.15 19.45 18.29
CA SER A 393 27.13 20.29 17.60
C SER A 393 26.75 20.73 16.19
N ILE A 394 25.68 20.18 15.59
CA ILE A 394 25.30 20.46 14.19
C ILE A 394 24.05 21.35 14.14
N PHE A 395 24.20 22.47 13.43
CA PHE A 395 23.11 23.40 13.14
C PHE A 395 22.92 23.55 11.64
N ASN A 396 21.69 23.32 11.18
CA ASN A 396 21.29 23.65 9.82
C ASN A 396 20.74 25.08 9.79
N LYS A 397 21.07 25.82 8.74
CA LYS A 397 20.64 27.21 8.58
C LYS A 397 19.60 27.30 7.47
N PHE A 398 18.49 27.96 7.78
CA PHE A 398 17.41 28.19 6.83
C PHE A 398 17.08 29.67 6.76
N VAL A 399 16.83 30.16 5.56
CA VAL A 399 16.30 31.50 5.34
C VAL A 399 14.77 31.44 5.32
N VAL A 400 14.16 32.32 6.11
CA VAL A 400 12.70 32.49 6.16
C VAL A 400 12.38 33.95 5.88
N THR A 401 11.41 34.18 5.01
CA THR A 401 10.95 35.52 4.64
C THR A 401 9.52 35.69 5.09
N TYR A 402 9.19 36.84 5.65
CA TYR A 402 7.87 37.18 6.13
C TYR A 402 7.46 38.56 5.63
N ASP A 403 6.34 38.62 4.92
CA ASP A 403 5.66 39.83 4.49
C ASP A 403 4.46 40.06 5.41
N SER A 404 4.54 41.10 6.25
CA SER A 404 3.49 41.43 7.20
C SER A 404 2.26 42.07 6.55
N VAL A 405 2.43 42.68 5.37
CA VAL A 405 1.33 43.30 4.61
C VAL A 405 0.52 42.23 3.89
N ALA A 406 1.19 41.30 3.21
CA ALA A 406 0.56 40.19 2.53
C ALA A 406 0.18 39.03 3.47
N ALA A 407 0.63 39.06 4.73
CA ALA A 407 0.56 37.95 5.69
C ALA A 407 1.12 36.64 5.08
N GLU A 408 2.28 36.75 4.42
CA GLU A 408 2.92 35.68 3.65
C GLU A 408 4.25 35.31 4.28
N ILE A 409 4.42 34.02 4.58
CA ILE A 409 5.67 33.42 5.02
C ILE A 409 6.18 32.41 3.99
N LYS A 410 7.47 32.49 3.65
CA LYS A 410 8.16 31.49 2.82
C LYS A 410 9.42 31.02 3.52
N CYS A 411 9.66 29.72 3.47
CA CYS A 411 10.84 29.11 4.05
C CYS A 411 11.62 28.36 2.96
N GLN A 412 12.95 28.52 2.97
CA GLN A 412 13.86 27.85 2.05
C GLN A 412 13.72 26.31 2.07
N CYS A 413 13.23 25.70 3.15
CA CYS A 413 13.05 24.25 3.22
C CYS A 413 11.88 23.70 2.39
N LEU A 414 11.02 24.56 1.83
CA LEU A 414 9.92 24.22 0.92
C LEU A 414 8.93 23.15 1.42
N LEU A 415 8.83 22.96 2.74
CA LEU A 415 7.95 21.93 3.32
C LEU A 415 6.47 22.23 3.04
N PHE A 416 6.09 23.52 3.05
CA PHE A 416 4.72 23.91 2.78
C PHE A 416 4.38 23.71 1.30
N GLU A 417 5.27 24.10 0.40
CA GLU A 417 5.14 23.95 -1.03
C GLU A 417 5.02 22.47 -1.41
N SER A 418 5.88 21.61 -0.85
CA SER A 418 5.91 20.18 -1.15
C SER A 418 4.84 19.35 -0.45
N ARG A 419 4.40 19.72 0.76
CA ARG A 419 3.48 18.90 1.58
C ARG A 419 2.21 19.61 2.04
N GLY A 420 2.14 20.92 1.94
CA GLY A 420 1.04 21.73 2.47
C GLY A 420 1.04 21.86 3.99
N ILE A 421 2.19 21.63 4.64
CA ILE A 421 2.35 21.72 6.10
C ILE A 421 3.42 22.77 6.40
N LEU A 422 3.08 23.78 7.21
CA LEU A 422 4.03 24.79 7.65
C LEU A 422 5.18 24.14 8.43
N CYS A 423 6.41 24.43 8.05
CA CYS A 423 7.60 23.91 8.73
C CYS A 423 7.81 24.58 10.09
N ARG A 424 8.56 23.88 10.94
CA ARG A 424 9.05 24.41 12.22
C ARG A 424 9.78 25.76 12.09
N HIS A 425 10.49 26.01 10.99
CA HIS A 425 11.22 27.28 10.78
C HIS A 425 10.25 28.45 10.56
N ALA A 426 9.25 28.25 9.70
CA ALA A 426 8.19 29.22 9.48
C ALA A 426 7.39 29.47 10.77
N LEU A 427 7.02 28.42 11.50
CA LEU A 427 6.34 28.54 12.79
C LEU A 427 7.21 29.27 13.83
N SER A 428 8.53 29.10 13.78
CA SER A 428 9.48 29.82 14.64
C SER A 428 9.44 31.32 14.39
N VAL A 429 9.43 31.73 13.12
CA VAL A 429 9.32 33.14 12.72
C VAL A 429 7.94 33.72 13.04
N LEU A 430 6.85 33.01 12.75
CA LEU A 430 5.50 33.47 13.10
C LEU A 430 5.34 33.73 14.60
N SER A 431 6.02 32.93 15.44
CA SER A 431 6.02 33.14 16.88
C SER A 431 6.90 34.31 17.31
N PHE A 432 8.01 34.55 16.61
CA PHE A 432 8.85 35.72 16.82
C PHE A 432 8.09 37.02 16.49
N GLU A 433 7.33 37.00 15.40
CA GLU A 433 6.45 38.08 14.93
C GLU A 433 5.11 38.18 15.71
N GLN A 434 4.90 37.32 16.72
CA GLN A 434 3.69 37.28 17.55
C GLN A 434 2.37 37.12 16.76
N VAL A 435 2.43 36.42 15.62
CA VAL A 435 1.27 36.14 14.79
C VAL A 435 0.36 35.14 15.50
N SER A 436 -0.91 35.50 15.66
CA SER A 436 -1.90 34.66 16.34
C SER A 436 -2.66 33.73 15.39
N GLN A 437 -2.78 34.06 14.11
CA GLN A 437 -3.48 33.26 13.12
C GLN A 437 -2.75 33.30 11.78
N VAL A 438 -2.70 32.17 11.10
CA VAL A 438 -2.15 32.12 9.74
C VAL A 438 -3.23 32.48 8.72
N SER A 439 -2.80 33.08 7.62
CA SER A 439 -3.67 33.31 6.46
C SER A 439 -4.29 31.99 5.97
N PRO A 440 -5.56 31.99 5.50
CA PRO A 440 -6.21 30.80 4.94
C PRO A 440 -5.42 30.09 3.85
N ARG A 441 -4.51 30.80 3.15
CA ARG A 441 -3.61 30.22 2.15
C ARG A 441 -2.76 29.06 2.69
N TYR A 442 -2.48 29.03 4.00
CA TYR A 442 -1.70 27.98 4.65
C TYR A 442 -2.54 26.83 5.20
N ILE A 443 -3.88 26.92 5.07
CA ILE A 443 -4.84 25.91 5.51
C ILE A 443 -5.42 25.25 4.27
N LEU A 444 -4.85 24.10 3.88
CA LEU A 444 -5.29 23.42 2.67
C LEU A 444 -6.58 22.64 2.90
N GLU A 445 -7.60 22.92 2.09
CA GLU A 445 -8.83 22.11 2.03
C GLU A 445 -8.55 20.62 1.76
N ARG A 446 -7.46 20.35 1.04
CA ARG A 446 -6.92 19.02 0.77
C ARG A 446 -6.80 18.13 2.01
N TRP A 447 -6.41 18.73 3.14
CA TRP A 447 -6.18 18.05 4.41
C TRP A 447 -7.33 18.23 5.40
N SER A 448 -8.41 18.90 4.99
CA SER A 448 -9.51 19.24 5.87
C SER A 448 -10.44 18.05 6.11
N LYS A 449 -10.84 17.87 7.37
CA LYS A 449 -11.93 16.95 7.78
C LYS A 449 -13.33 17.54 7.55
N LYS A 450 -13.43 18.84 7.22
CA LYS A 450 -14.71 19.54 7.03
C LYS A 450 -15.28 19.39 5.62
N VAL A 451 -14.47 18.91 4.66
CA VAL A 451 -14.89 18.70 3.27
C VAL A 451 -15.64 17.37 3.16
N LYS A 452 -16.89 17.44 2.71
CA LYS A 452 -17.65 16.26 2.29
C LYS A 452 -17.21 15.86 0.88
N ARG A 453 -16.78 14.61 0.71
CA ARG A 453 -16.21 14.13 -0.55
C ARG A 453 -17.13 13.10 -1.18
N ARG A 454 -17.39 13.22 -2.48
CA ARG A 454 -18.37 12.38 -3.18
C ARG A 454 -18.02 10.89 -3.14
N HIS A 455 -16.73 10.55 -3.22
CA HIS A 455 -16.28 9.16 -3.29
C HIS A 455 -16.67 8.34 -2.06
N THR A 456 -16.85 8.96 -0.89
CA THR A 456 -17.26 8.25 0.34
C THR A 456 -18.72 7.78 0.30
N HIS A 457 -19.53 8.35 -0.59
CA HIS A 457 -20.92 7.93 -0.82
C HIS A 457 -21.04 6.85 -1.91
N ILE A 458 -19.96 6.60 -2.65
CA ILE A 458 -19.92 5.58 -3.70
C ILE A 458 -19.36 4.30 -3.09
N LYS A 459 -20.22 3.29 -2.96
CA LYS A 459 -19.79 1.96 -2.54
C LYS A 459 -18.88 1.38 -3.62
N SER A 460 -17.75 0.82 -3.18
CA SER A 460 -16.92 0.00 -4.06
C SER A 460 -17.76 -1.16 -4.59
N SER A 461 -17.63 -1.46 -5.88
CA SER A 461 -18.21 -2.68 -6.43
C SER A 461 -17.28 -3.83 -6.07
N HIS A 462 -17.84 -4.95 -5.62
CA HIS A 462 -17.09 -6.18 -5.36
C HIS A 462 -17.70 -7.29 -6.19
N ASP A 463 -16.88 -8.23 -6.65
CA ASP A 463 -17.41 -9.48 -7.19
C ASP A 463 -18.21 -10.18 -6.08
N GLU A 464 -19.37 -10.70 -6.45
CA GLU A 464 -20.15 -11.52 -5.52
C GLU A 464 -19.94 -12.96 -5.97
N PRO A 465 -19.63 -13.89 -5.06
CA PRO A 465 -19.43 -15.27 -5.46
C PRO A 465 -20.71 -15.79 -6.16
N LEU A 466 -20.54 -16.34 -7.36
CA LEU A 466 -21.57 -17.09 -8.07
C LEU A 466 -21.88 -18.35 -7.25
N MET A 467 -22.80 -18.21 -6.30
CA MET A 467 -23.18 -19.30 -5.41
C MET A 467 -24.24 -20.15 -6.06
N GLU A 468 -24.05 -21.46 -6.04
CA GLU A 468 -25.10 -22.41 -6.42
C GLU A 468 -26.39 -22.09 -5.63
N PRO A 469 -27.59 -22.14 -6.24
CA PRO A 469 -28.86 -21.85 -5.57
C PRO A 469 -29.09 -22.65 -4.28
N ARG A 470 -28.49 -23.84 -4.15
CA ARG A 470 -28.49 -24.63 -2.92
C ARG A 470 -27.66 -23.98 -1.82
N SER A 471 -26.45 -23.51 -2.12
CA SER A 471 -25.55 -22.84 -1.19
C SER A 471 -26.11 -21.52 -0.68
N LYS A 472 -26.78 -20.75 -1.54
CA LYS A 472 -27.49 -19.51 -1.13
C LYS A 472 -28.62 -19.78 -0.15
N ARG A 473 -29.42 -20.83 -0.41
CA ARG A 473 -30.48 -21.27 0.52
C ARG A 473 -29.90 -21.76 1.85
N PHE A 474 -28.78 -22.48 1.81
CA PHE A 474 -28.10 -22.96 3.01
C PHE A 474 -27.65 -21.79 3.90
N ASP A 475 -26.98 -20.78 3.35
CA ASP A 475 -26.53 -19.61 4.14
C ASP A 475 -27.69 -18.85 4.78
N GLN A 476 -28.77 -18.63 4.01
CA GLN A 476 -29.97 -17.96 4.53
C GLN A 476 -30.60 -18.72 5.70
N LEU A 477 -30.64 -20.05 5.61
CA LEU A 477 -31.11 -20.90 6.70
C LEU A 477 -30.19 -20.80 7.91
N VAL A 478 -28.88 -20.95 7.72
CA VAL A 478 -27.90 -20.84 8.82
C VAL A 478 -27.99 -19.48 9.52
N PHE A 479 -28.07 -18.38 8.77
CA PHE A 479 -28.21 -17.04 9.33
C PHE A 479 -29.46 -16.90 10.21
N ARG A 480 -30.62 -17.39 9.74
CA ARG A 480 -31.85 -17.36 10.54
C ARG A 480 -31.77 -18.26 11.76
N LEU A 481 -31.19 -19.44 11.61
CA LEU A 481 -31.03 -20.41 12.69
C LEU A 481 -30.09 -19.90 13.78
N GLN A 482 -29.04 -19.15 13.43
CA GLN A 482 -28.13 -18.53 14.40
C GLN A 482 -28.88 -17.61 15.37
N ASN A 483 -29.73 -16.71 14.86
CA ASN A 483 -30.52 -15.81 15.70
C ASN A 483 -31.50 -16.57 16.62
N ILE A 484 -32.11 -17.64 16.12
CA ILE A 484 -33.04 -18.48 16.89
C ILE A 484 -32.29 -19.28 17.96
N CYS A 485 -31.12 -19.83 17.63
CA CYS A 485 -30.28 -20.55 18.57
C CYS A 485 -29.73 -19.62 19.66
N GLU A 486 -29.36 -18.38 19.34
CA GLU A 486 -28.95 -17.37 20.32
C GLU A 486 -30.07 -17.12 21.34
N PHE A 487 -31.28 -16.83 20.87
CA PHE A 487 -32.45 -16.64 21.74
C PHE A 487 -32.81 -17.89 22.54
N ALA A 488 -32.85 -19.06 21.90
CA ALA A 488 -33.23 -20.30 22.58
C ALA A 488 -32.21 -20.75 23.63
N SER A 489 -30.94 -20.35 23.50
CA SER A 489 -29.87 -20.67 24.45
C SER A 489 -29.97 -19.94 25.79
N GLU A 490 -30.90 -18.98 25.91
CA GLU A 490 -31.14 -18.22 27.15
C GLU A 490 -31.77 -19.07 28.26
N SER A 491 -32.47 -20.16 27.92
CA SER A 491 -33.10 -21.05 28.90
C SER A 491 -33.21 -22.51 28.41
N GLU A 492 -33.23 -23.45 29.36
CA GLU A 492 -33.37 -24.88 29.07
C GLU A 492 -34.77 -25.21 28.51
N GLU A 493 -35.80 -24.49 28.96
CA GLU A 493 -37.16 -24.62 28.42
C GLU A 493 -37.24 -24.17 26.96
N LEU A 494 -36.64 -23.02 26.63
CA LEU A 494 -36.60 -22.51 25.24
C LEU A 494 -35.80 -23.43 24.32
N THR A 495 -34.69 -23.97 24.81
CA THR A 495 -33.88 -24.97 24.10
C THR A 495 -34.71 -26.23 23.81
N THR A 496 -35.49 -26.72 24.78
CA THR A 496 -36.37 -27.88 24.61
C THR A 496 -37.48 -27.63 23.59
N ILE A 497 -38.05 -26.41 23.57
CA ILE A 497 -39.03 -26.00 22.55
C ILE A 497 -38.40 -26.05 21.16
N LEU A 498 -37.18 -25.52 21.01
CA LEU A 498 -36.47 -25.52 19.74
C LEU A 498 -36.14 -26.94 19.27
N HIS A 499 -35.69 -27.84 20.16
CA HIS A 499 -35.45 -29.25 19.82
C HIS A 499 -36.69 -29.93 19.25
N ARG A 500 -37.83 -29.78 19.94
CA ARG A 500 -39.09 -30.37 19.48
C ARG A 500 -39.54 -29.80 18.13
N ALA A 501 -39.33 -28.50 17.92
CA ALA A 501 -39.64 -27.84 16.65
C ALA A 501 -38.74 -28.37 15.51
N TYR A 502 -37.45 -28.58 15.76
CA TYR A 502 -36.54 -29.19 14.78
C TYR A 502 -36.95 -30.61 14.43
N ASP A 503 -37.25 -31.46 15.42
CA ASP A 503 -37.66 -32.84 15.18
C ASP A 503 -38.92 -32.90 14.30
N ASN A 504 -39.93 -32.08 14.62
CA ASN A 504 -41.16 -31.99 13.84
C ASN A 504 -40.89 -31.52 12.40
N ALA A 505 -40.07 -30.47 12.23
CA ALA A 505 -39.74 -29.93 10.92
C ALA A 505 -38.94 -30.94 10.07
N MET A 506 -38.04 -31.71 10.68
CA MET A 506 -37.27 -32.75 10.00
C MET A 506 -38.19 -33.86 9.48
N VAL A 507 -39.13 -34.35 10.30
CA VAL A 507 -40.12 -35.35 9.89
C VAL A 507 -40.96 -34.85 8.70
N GLU A 508 -41.41 -33.58 8.76
CA GLU A 508 -42.17 -32.98 7.66
C GLU A 508 -41.35 -32.92 6.36
N MET A 509 -40.10 -32.43 6.42
CA MET A 509 -39.21 -32.33 5.27
C MET A 509 -38.86 -33.70 4.66
N GLU A 510 -38.62 -34.71 5.49
CA GLU A 510 -38.36 -36.08 5.04
C GLU A 510 -39.58 -36.68 4.34
N SER A 511 -40.78 -36.42 4.86
CA SER A 511 -42.04 -36.86 4.24
C SER A 511 -42.25 -36.25 2.85
N LEU A 512 -41.88 -34.97 2.66
CA LEU A 512 -41.95 -34.28 1.37
C LEU A 512 -40.90 -34.78 0.39
N LYS A 513 -39.69 -35.08 0.88
CA LYS A 513 -38.61 -35.64 0.06
C LYS A 513 -38.96 -37.04 -0.46
N ALA A 514 -39.60 -37.87 0.38
CA ALA A 514 -40.10 -39.18 0.00
C ALA A 514 -41.18 -39.12 -1.10
N LYS A 515 -42.05 -38.10 -1.06
CA LYS A 515 -43.11 -37.88 -2.06
C LYS A 515 -42.59 -37.39 -3.42
N ARG A 516 -41.44 -36.70 -3.47
CA ARG A 516 -40.91 -36.06 -4.68
C ARG A 516 -40.04 -36.96 -5.55
N ASN A 517 -39.56 -38.09 -5.05
CA ASN A 517 -38.76 -39.06 -5.81
C ASN A 517 -39.55 -39.86 -6.87
N GLY A 518 -40.83 -39.53 -7.12
CA GLY A 518 -41.69 -40.15 -8.12
C GLY A 518 -41.98 -39.32 -9.38
N THR A 519 -41.39 -38.14 -9.60
CA THR A 519 -41.69 -37.34 -10.82
C THR A 519 -40.53 -36.44 -11.30
N SER A 520 -39.96 -36.86 -12.44
CA SER A 520 -39.15 -36.19 -13.49
C SER A 520 -38.20 -35.01 -13.20
N SER A 521 -37.04 -35.16 -13.87
CA SER A 521 -35.99 -34.19 -14.22
C SER A 521 -36.48 -33.02 -15.10
N LEU A 522 -35.91 -31.84 -14.89
CA LEU A 522 -35.82 -30.75 -15.87
C LEU A 522 -34.44 -30.09 -15.76
N SER A 523 -33.70 -30.12 -16.87
CA SER A 523 -32.47 -29.35 -17.10
C SER A 523 -32.83 -27.98 -17.66
N TYR A 524 -32.13 -26.94 -17.22
CA TYR A 524 -32.18 -25.61 -17.80
C TYR A 524 -30.80 -25.29 -18.37
N GLU A 525 -30.73 -25.09 -19.69
CA GLU A 525 -29.61 -24.44 -20.34
C GLU A 525 -29.80 -22.92 -20.25
N ASP A 526 -28.73 -22.18 -20.03
CA ASP A 526 -28.69 -20.74 -20.31
C ASP A 526 -27.59 -20.45 -21.32
N ALA A 527 -27.98 -19.71 -22.36
CA ALA A 527 -27.17 -19.24 -23.46
C ALA A 527 -26.89 -17.73 -23.33
N ASN A 528 -25.64 -17.36 -23.65
CA ASN A 528 -25.16 -16.16 -24.37
C ASN A 528 -23.89 -15.59 -23.75
N LEU A 529 -22.74 -15.86 -24.39
CA LEU A 529 -21.47 -15.20 -24.07
C LEU A 529 -20.48 -15.27 -25.24
N GLU A 530 -20.87 -14.83 -26.44
CA GLU A 530 -20.01 -15.03 -27.63
C GLU A 530 -18.68 -14.25 -27.58
N SER A 531 -18.63 -13.03 -27.01
CA SER A 531 -17.41 -12.20 -27.05
C SER A 531 -16.36 -12.48 -25.97
N VAL A 532 -16.73 -13.11 -24.84
CA VAL A 532 -15.76 -13.49 -23.78
C VAL A 532 -15.33 -14.94 -23.90
N ASN A 533 -16.08 -15.76 -24.64
CA ASN A 533 -15.73 -17.15 -24.89
C ASN A 533 -14.47 -17.30 -25.77
N GLU A 534 -14.02 -16.25 -26.45
CA GLU A 534 -12.84 -16.25 -27.31
C GLU A 534 -11.53 -15.91 -26.57
N LEU A 535 -11.58 -15.39 -25.34
CA LEU A 535 -10.37 -14.98 -24.61
C LEU A 535 -9.48 -16.19 -24.30
N GLN A 536 -8.19 -16.08 -24.61
CA GLN A 536 -7.21 -17.13 -24.32
C GLN A 536 -6.31 -16.72 -23.17
N SER A 537 -5.96 -17.68 -22.32
CA SER A 537 -4.97 -17.44 -21.27
C SER A 537 -3.58 -17.27 -21.87
N PRO A 538 -2.79 -16.29 -21.42
CA PRO A 538 -1.42 -16.15 -21.89
C PRO A 538 -0.60 -17.43 -21.65
N PRO A 539 0.42 -17.71 -22.48
CA PRO A 539 1.21 -18.92 -22.33
C PRO A 539 1.96 -18.92 -21.00
N ARG A 540 1.88 -20.04 -20.27
CA ARG A 540 2.58 -20.22 -19.01
C ARG A 540 4.10 -20.23 -19.23
N ILE A 541 4.81 -19.32 -18.57
CA ILE A 541 6.26 -19.35 -18.54
C ILE A 541 6.70 -20.37 -17.49
N ARG A 542 7.37 -21.46 -17.92
CA ARG A 542 8.04 -22.36 -16.99
C ARG A 542 9.17 -21.58 -16.34
N THR A 543 9.09 -21.36 -15.03
CA THR A 543 10.24 -20.93 -14.24
C THR A 543 11.38 -21.91 -14.49
N ARG A 544 12.50 -21.45 -15.06
CA ARG A 544 13.72 -22.25 -15.13
C ARG A 544 14.05 -22.64 -13.70
N GLY A 545 13.85 -23.91 -13.38
CA GLY A 545 14.31 -24.47 -12.12
C GLY A 545 15.77 -24.10 -11.92
N ARG A 546 16.12 -23.80 -10.67
CA ARG A 546 17.47 -23.49 -10.22
C ARG A 546 18.51 -24.34 -10.99
N PRO A 547 19.49 -23.75 -11.68
CA PRO A 547 20.56 -24.50 -12.32
C PRO A 547 21.25 -25.40 -11.28
N LYS A 548 21.40 -26.68 -11.59
CA LYS A 548 22.08 -27.67 -10.74
C LYS A 548 23.62 -27.53 -10.72
N ASN A 549 24.18 -26.42 -11.20
CA ASN A 549 25.62 -26.21 -11.21
C ASN A 549 26.03 -25.21 -10.13
N ARG A 550 26.58 -25.79 -9.06
CA ARG A 550 26.97 -25.15 -7.81
C ARG A 550 28.37 -24.55 -7.97
N LEU A 551 28.48 -23.22 -7.97
CA LEU A 551 29.74 -22.50 -7.74
C LEU A 551 29.63 -21.52 -6.54
N GLY A 552 28.77 -21.85 -5.58
CA GLY A 552 28.56 -21.07 -4.34
C GLY A 552 28.82 -21.83 -3.03
N SER A 553 29.15 -23.12 -3.06
CA SER A 553 29.15 -23.94 -1.82
C SER A 553 30.32 -23.71 -0.87
N LYS A 554 31.34 -22.92 -1.25
CA LYS A 554 32.43 -22.53 -0.35
C LYS A 554 32.09 -21.28 0.48
N LEU A 555 31.38 -20.31 -0.09
CA LEU A 555 31.06 -19.04 0.58
C LEU A 555 29.97 -19.22 1.64
N ASP A 556 28.91 -19.97 1.33
CA ASP A 556 27.82 -20.27 2.27
C ASP A 556 28.29 -21.08 3.49
N LYS A 557 29.28 -21.97 3.30
CA LYS A 557 29.91 -22.72 4.40
C LYS A 557 30.81 -21.83 5.27
N GLN A 558 31.47 -20.83 4.70
CA GLN A 558 32.28 -19.87 5.45
C GLN A 558 31.42 -18.89 6.24
N ILE A 559 30.31 -18.42 5.67
CA ILE A 559 29.36 -17.53 6.36
C ILE A 559 28.73 -18.26 7.56
N ALA A 560 28.26 -19.50 7.39
CA ALA A 560 27.67 -20.29 8.47
C ALA A 560 28.67 -20.61 9.61
N ASN A 561 29.95 -20.82 9.29
CA ASN A 561 30.99 -21.07 10.29
C ASN A 561 31.39 -19.78 11.04
N ALA A 562 31.35 -18.62 10.38
CA ALA A 562 31.57 -17.32 11.02
C ALA A 562 30.41 -16.94 11.96
N THR A 563 29.16 -17.28 11.62
CA THR A 563 28.00 -17.03 12.49
C THR A 563 28.00 -17.92 13.73
N LYS A 564 28.49 -19.17 13.63
CA LYS A 564 28.66 -20.06 14.79
C LYS A 564 29.77 -19.60 15.74
N LYS A 565 30.89 -19.07 15.22
CA LYS A 565 31.95 -18.46 16.06
C LYS A 565 31.48 -17.19 16.78
N LYS A 566 30.65 -16.35 16.14
CA LYS A 566 30.06 -15.15 16.79
C LYS A 566 29.05 -15.52 17.88
N LYS A 567 28.21 -16.54 17.69
CA LYS A 567 27.26 -17.00 18.73
C LYS A 567 27.92 -17.62 19.95
N MET A 568 29.06 -18.33 19.78
CA MET A 568 29.80 -18.88 20.93
C MET A 568 30.51 -17.80 21.76
N LYS A 569 30.96 -16.70 21.14
CA LYS A 569 31.62 -15.59 21.85
C LYS A 569 30.64 -14.73 22.65
N VAL A 570 29.39 -14.61 22.16
CA VAL A 570 28.30 -13.90 22.87
C VAL A 570 27.76 -14.71 24.06
N LEU A 571 27.77 -16.05 24.00
CA LEU A 571 27.34 -16.89 25.14
C LEU A 571 28.37 -16.90 26.29
N SER A 572 29.66 -16.69 26.01
CA SER A 572 30.71 -16.64 27.06
C SER A 572 30.77 -15.31 27.80
N GLU A 573 30.24 -14.22 27.22
CA GLU A 573 30.23 -12.89 27.84
C GLU A 573 28.96 -12.60 28.67
N ILE A 574 27.92 -13.45 28.58
CA ILE A 574 26.65 -13.29 29.31
C ILE A 574 26.66 -13.96 30.70
N ASN A 575 27.64 -14.80 31.02
CA ASN A 575 27.72 -15.53 32.30
C ASN A 575 28.38 -14.75 33.46
N LEU A 576 28.38 -13.40 33.45
CA LEU A 576 29.06 -12.62 34.50
C LEU A 576 28.24 -11.52 35.18
N PHE A 577 26.97 -11.31 34.84
CA PHE A 577 26.12 -10.36 35.56
C PHE A 577 24.67 -10.83 35.61
N ASP A 578 24.38 -11.79 36.49
CA ASP A 578 23.02 -12.09 36.93
C ASP A 578 23.03 -12.35 38.44
N ALA A 579 22.80 -11.29 39.23
CA ALA A 579 22.43 -11.37 40.63
C ALA A 579 21.67 -10.10 41.04
N ALA A 580 20.35 -10.10 40.75
CA ALA A 580 19.26 -9.64 41.65
C ALA A 580 18.00 -9.24 40.84
N SER A 581 17.06 -10.18 40.72
CA SER A 581 15.67 -10.12 41.23
C SER A 581 15.10 -8.70 41.54
N VAL A 582 13.89 -8.24 41.16
CA VAL A 582 12.60 -8.95 41.01
C VAL A 582 11.46 -7.95 40.60
N VAL A 583 10.42 -8.48 39.92
CA VAL A 583 9.03 -7.97 39.70
C VAL A 583 8.68 -7.06 38.47
N HIS A 584 7.94 -7.70 37.55
CA HIS A 584 7.01 -7.23 36.48
C HIS A 584 5.64 -6.76 37.05
N PRO A 585 4.63 -6.20 36.32
CA PRO A 585 4.33 -6.41 34.88
C PRO A 585 3.68 -5.28 34.03
N ASN A 586 3.70 -5.53 32.71
CA ASN A 586 2.72 -5.21 31.64
C ASN A 586 2.47 -3.74 31.17
N SER A 587 2.87 -3.42 29.93
CA SER A 587 2.01 -3.52 28.72
C SER A 587 2.49 -2.64 27.54
N SER A 588 2.25 -3.15 26.32
CA SER A 588 2.23 -2.49 25.00
C SER A 588 3.55 -2.14 24.28
N GLN A 589 3.85 -2.99 23.30
CA GLN A 589 4.69 -2.73 22.12
C GLN A 589 3.92 -1.87 21.10
N TYR A 590 4.61 -0.91 20.47
CA TYR A 590 4.62 -0.57 19.03
C TYR A 590 5.07 0.90 18.87
N GLN A 591 6.38 1.13 18.94
CA GLN A 591 7.00 2.36 18.45
C GLN A 591 7.66 2.04 17.11
N GLY A 592 7.11 2.60 16.03
CA GLY A 592 7.77 2.63 14.73
C GLY A 592 9.03 3.47 14.83
N HIS A 593 10.18 2.85 14.60
CA HIS A 593 11.46 3.54 14.55
C HIS A 593 11.47 4.55 13.40
N VAL A 594 11.48 5.83 13.77
CA VAL A 594 12.00 6.90 12.93
C VAL A 594 13.50 6.64 12.78
N MET A 595 13.93 6.26 11.56
CA MET A 595 15.36 6.19 11.23
C MET A 595 15.90 7.62 11.15
N ASN A 596 16.32 8.15 12.30
CA ASN A 596 17.36 9.17 12.36
C ASN A 596 18.68 8.46 12.07
N TYR A 597 19.38 8.85 11.01
CA TYR A 597 20.75 8.43 10.78
C TYR A 597 21.61 8.89 11.97
N GLN A 598 22.00 7.95 12.83
CA GLN A 598 22.95 8.19 13.91
C GLN A 598 24.38 8.06 13.35
N PHE A 599 25.17 9.12 13.54
CA PHE A 599 26.58 9.17 13.17
C PHE A 599 27.44 8.33 14.13
N ARG A 600 28.32 7.48 13.59
CA ARG A 600 29.51 6.99 14.31
C ARG A 600 30.73 7.73 13.77
N VAL A 601 31.49 8.34 14.67
CA VAL A 601 32.80 8.95 14.36
C VAL A 601 33.90 7.92 14.69
N PRO A 602 34.99 7.81 13.91
CA PRO A 602 36.14 6.98 14.25
C PRO A 602 36.90 7.56 15.45
N ALA A 603 37.33 6.69 16.37
CA ALA A 603 38.24 7.08 17.43
C ALA A 603 39.61 7.46 16.83
N ALA A 604 40.01 8.72 16.98
CA ALA A 604 41.40 9.13 16.81
C ALA A 604 42.18 8.69 18.07
N GLY A 605 43.21 7.88 17.86
CA GLY A 605 44.14 7.49 18.92
C GLY A 605 44.99 8.66 19.38
N GLY A 606 45.00 8.85 20.70
CA GLY A 606 46.04 9.51 21.48
C GLY A 606 46.20 8.68 22.75
#